data_AF-G0LJS3-F1
#
_entry.id   AF-G0LJS3-F1
#
_cell.length_a   1.000
_cell.length_b   1.000
_cell.length_c   1.000
_cell.angle_alpha   90.00
_cell.angle_beta   90.00
_cell.angle_gamma   90.00
#
_symmetry.space_group_name_H-M   'P 1'
#
loop_
_entity.id
_entity.type
_entity.pdbx_description
1 polymer ?
#
loop_
_entity_poly.entity_id
_entity_poly.type
_entity_poly.pdbx_seq_one_letter_code
_entity_poly.pdbx_strand_id
1 'polypeptide(L)'
;MSSEYRTGREGEFTYRGHTLDELQAMSLEDITALLPARQRRTIERGLTTEQQKLRETVRDADPQKTANDPIRTHLRDMPILPSFVEKTIAVYNGQSFERVRIEPEMIGHYLGEFQLTRTSVEHGQAGIGATRSSKFVPLK
;
A
#
# COMPACT_ATOMS: atom_id res chain seq x y z
N MET A 1 1.25 -12.57 -21.37
CA MET A 1 2.57 -11.92 -21.47
C MET A 1 3.28 -12.28 -20.19
N SER A 2 4.33 -13.11 -20.32
CA SER A 2 5.12 -13.64 -19.19
C SER A 2 5.61 -12.49 -18.32
N SER A 3 5.35 -12.54 -17.02
CA SER A 3 5.82 -11.53 -16.10
C SER A 3 6.96 -12.13 -15.26
N GLU A 4 8.15 -12.06 -15.84
CA GLU A 4 9.40 -12.36 -15.17
C GLU A 4 9.63 -11.27 -14.11
N TYR A 5 9.50 -11.63 -12.82
CA TYR A 5 9.73 -10.68 -11.74
C TYR A 5 10.65 -11.28 -10.67
N ARG A 6 11.96 -11.01 -10.85
CA ARG A 6 12.89 -10.66 -9.77
C ARG A 6 14.10 -9.97 -10.41
N THR A 7 14.43 -8.75 -9.99
CA THR A 7 15.71 -8.15 -10.37
C THR A 7 16.84 -9.03 -9.83
N GLY A 8 17.43 -9.84 -10.72
CA GLY A 8 18.65 -10.63 -10.47
C GLY A 8 18.52 -12.15 -10.38
N ARG A 9 17.33 -12.76 -10.49
CA ARG A 9 17.16 -14.22 -10.65
C ARG A 9 15.98 -14.54 -11.55
N GLU A 10 16.22 -15.28 -12.62
CA GLU A 10 15.18 -15.89 -13.45
C GLU A 10 14.34 -16.84 -12.58
N GLY A 11 13.05 -16.55 -12.39
CA GLY A 11 12.15 -17.39 -11.58
C GLY A 11 10.87 -16.70 -11.12
N GLU A 12 9.92 -17.53 -10.66
CA GLU A 12 8.64 -17.10 -10.11
C GLU A 12 8.80 -16.39 -8.75
N PHE A 13 7.89 -15.47 -8.45
CA PHE A 13 7.89 -14.75 -7.18
C PHE A 13 7.72 -15.71 -6.00
N THR A 14 8.65 -15.62 -5.04
CA THR A 14 8.60 -16.39 -3.80
C THR A 14 8.74 -15.48 -2.58
N TYR A 15 7.83 -15.64 -1.62
CA TYR A 15 7.88 -14.94 -0.34
C TYR A 15 8.21 -15.95 0.77
N ARG A 16 9.38 -15.78 1.39
CA ARG A 16 9.92 -16.68 2.45
C ARG A 16 9.88 -18.18 2.10
N GLY A 17 10.06 -18.51 0.83
CA GLY A 17 10.09 -19.89 0.34
C GLY A 17 8.77 -20.43 -0.20
N HIS A 18 7.70 -19.63 -0.18
CA HIS A 18 6.39 -20.00 -0.72
C HIS A 18 6.08 -19.27 -2.02
N THR A 19 5.41 -19.95 -2.95
CA THR A 19 4.89 -19.35 -4.18
C THR A 19 3.64 -18.51 -3.89
N LEU A 20 3.26 -17.63 -4.83
CA LEU A 20 2.07 -16.80 -4.66
C LEU A 20 0.79 -17.65 -4.50
N ASP A 21 0.66 -18.71 -5.29
CA ASP A 21 -0.52 -19.58 -5.27
C ASP A 21 -0.63 -20.34 -3.93
N GLU A 22 0.50 -20.81 -3.41
CA GLU A 22 0.56 -21.41 -2.07
C GLU A 22 0.12 -20.41 -1.00
N LEU A 23 0.63 -19.17 -1.04
CA LEU A 23 0.26 -18.12 -0.07
C LEU A 23 -1.23 -17.75 -0.13
N GLN A 24 -1.85 -17.83 -1.30
CA GLN A 24 -3.28 -17.56 -1.44
C GLN A 24 -4.15 -18.71 -0.91
N ALA A 25 -3.66 -19.95 -0.98
CA ALA A 25 -4.34 -21.13 -0.46
C ALA A 25 -4.18 -21.32 1.05
N MET A 26 -3.11 -20.79 1.65
CA MET A 26 -2.82 -20.88 3.08
C MET A 26 -3.88 -20.18 3.94
N SER A 27 -4.02 -20.66 5.18
CA SER A 27 -4.86 -20.01 6.17
C SER A 27 -4.24 -18.69 6.63
N LEU A 28 -5.07 -17.79 7.16
CA LEU A 28 -4.58 -16.51 7.68
C LEU A 28 -3.63 -16.70 8.88
N GLU A 29 -3.77 -17.77 9.65
CA GLU A 29 -2.90 -18.10 10.78
C GLU A 29 -1.49 -18.49 10.29
N ASP A 30 -1.41 -19.33 9.26
CA ASP A 30 -0.14 -19.74 8.67
C ASP A 30 0.61 -18.56 8.03
N ILE A 31 -0.14 -17.70 7.31
CA ILE A 31 0.41 -16.46 6.73
C ILE A 31 0.95 -15.54 7.83
N THR A 32 0.24 -15.44 8.95
CA THR A 32 0.60 -14.57 10.07
C THR A 32 1.96 -14.93 10.67
N ALA A 33 2.31 -16.23 10.72
CA ALA A 33 3.63 -16.69 11.15
C ALA A 33 4.76 -16.27 10.17
N LEU A 34 4.44 -16.15 8.88
CA LEU A 34 5.36 -15.74 7.81
C LEU A 34 5.48 -14.22 7.66
N LEU A 35 4.66 -13.41 8.31
CA LEU A 35 4.73 -11.95 8.19
C LEU A 35 5.80 -11.34 9.13
N PRO A 36 6.23 -10.09 8.89
CA PRO A 36 7.08 -9.38 9.85
C PRO A 36 6.34 -9.09 11.17
N ALA A 37 7.09 -8.84 12.24
CA ALA A 37 6.56 -8.81 13.61
C ALA A 37 5.43 -7.78 13.82
N ARG A 38 5.47 -6.64 13.11
CA ARG A 38 4.45 -5.58 13.23
C ARG A 38 3.11 -6.02 12.65
N GLN A 39 3.10 -6.57 11.45
CA GLN A 39 1.91 -7.05 10.75
C GLN A 39 1.33 -8.26 11.48
N ARG A 40 2.19 -9.18 11.93
CA ARG A 40 1.79 -10.31 12.79
C ARG A 40 1.04 -9.83 14.02
N ARG A 41 1.61 -8.88 14.77
CA ARG A 41 0.97 -8.30 15.95
C ARG A 41 -0.37 -7.62 15.66
N THR A 42 -0.51 -6.93 14.52
CA THR A 42 -1.79 -6.32 14.12
C THR A 42 -2.86 -7.39 13.90
N ILE A 43 -2.51 -8.48 13.23
CA ILE A 43 -3.45 -9.56 12.93
C ILE A 43 -3.80 -10.34 14.20
N GLU A 44 -2.83 -10.69 15.04
CA GLU A 44 -3.03 -11.41 16.31
C GLU A 44 -3.89 -10.61 17.30
N ARG A 45 -3.78 -9.27 17.30
CA ARG A 45 -4.65 -8.41 18.10
C ARG A 45 -6.08 -8.33 17.59
N GLY A 46 -6.32 -8.77 16.36
CA GLY A 46 -7.59 -8.69 15.67
C GLY A 46 -7.70 -7.46 14.78
N LEU A 47 -8.20 -7.69 13.57
CA LEU A 47 -8.56 -6.62 12.63
C LEU A 47 -9.85 -5.93 13.08
N THR A 48 -9.93 -4.62 12.86
CA THR A 48 -11.17 -3.86 13.10
C THR A 48 -12.28 -4.29 12.14
N THR A 49 -13.54 -4.00 12.47
CA THR A 49 -14.68 -4.35 11.61
C THR A 49 -14.56 -3.73 10.21
N GLU A 50 -14.02 -2.52 10.10
CA GLU A 50 -13.80 -1.88 8.79
C GLU A 50 -12.69 -2.57 7.98
N GLN A 51 -11.61 -2.99 8.64
CA GLN A 51 -10.54 -3.77 8.01
C GLN A 51 -11.01 -5.14 7.53
N GLN A 52 -11.89 -5.80 8.31
CA GLN A 52 -12.51 -7.06 7.91
C GLN A 52 -13.39 -6.88 6.66
N LYS A 53 -14.24 -5.85 6.63
CA LYS A 53 -15.05 -5.51 5.45
C LYS A 53 -14.20 -5.21 4.23
N LEU A 54 -13.10 -4.46 4.40
CA LEU A 54 -12.18 -4.18 3.31
C LEU A 54 -11.54 -5.48 2.79
N ARG A 55 -11.09 -6.36 3.69
CA ARG A 55 -10.52 -7.66 3.32
C ARG A 55 -11.50 -8.51 2.51
N GLU A 56 -12.76 -8.60 2.94
CA GLU A 56 -13.81 -9.33 2.24
C GLU A 56 -14.11 -8.71 0.87
N THR A 57 -14.31 -7.40 0.82
CA THR A 57 -14.56 -6.66 -0.43
C THR A 57 -13.43 -6.86 -1.43
N VAL A 58 -12.17 -6.78 -0.95
CA VAL A 58 -11.00 -7.01 -1.79
C VAL A 58 -10.94 -8.47 -2.22
N ARG A 59 -11.21 -9.44 -1.34
CA ARG A 59 -11.21 -10.88 -1.68
C ARG A 59 -12.13 -11.19 -2.85
N ASP A 60 -13.34 -10.67 -2.83
CA ASP A 60 -14.39 -10.95 -3.82
C ASP A 60 -14.26 -10.12 -5.10
N ALA A 61 -13.39 -9.11 -5.13
CA ALA A 61 -13.22 -8.24 -6.28
C ALA A 61 -12.39 -8.89 -7.41
N ASP A 62 -12.90 -8.76 -8.63
CA ASP A 62 -12.19 -9.17 -9.85
C ASP A 62 -11.05 -8.20 -10.20
N PRO A 63 -9.82 -8.70 -10.47
CA PRO A 63 -8.66 -7.85 -10.80
C PRO A 63 -8.92 -6.90 -11.97
N GLN A 64 -9.61 -7.37 -13.03
CA GLN A 64 -9.90 -6.56 -14.22
C GLN A 64 -10.89 -5.43 -13.95
N LYS A 65 -11.89 -5.67 -13.09
CA LYS A 65 -12.88 -4.66 -12.73
C LYS A 65 -12.23 -3.57 -11.89
N THR A 66 -11.39 -3.97 -10.94
CA THR A 66 -10.72 -3.07 -10.02
C THR A 66 -9.71 -2.16 -10.71
N ALA A 67 -9.13 -2.57 -11.84
CA ALA A 67 -8.26 -1.71 -12.64
C ALA A 67 -8.97 -0.44 -13.15
N ASN A 68 -10.26 -0.55 -13.50
CA ASN A 68 -11.06 0.58 -13.97
C ASN A 68 -11.76 1.32 -12.82
N ASP A 69 -12.33 0.56 -11.88
CA ASP A 69 -13.03 1.07 -10.70
C ASP A 69 -12.30 0.62 -9.42
N PRO A 70 -11.33 1.41 -8.94
CA PRO A 70 -10.50 1.02 -7.81
C PRO A 70 -11.26 1.09 -6.49
N ILE A 71 -10.99 0.14 -5.61
CA ILE A 71 -11.60 0.10 -4.28
C ILE A 71 -11.04 1.26 -3.46
N ARG A 72 -11.89 2.23 -3.10
CA ARG A 72 -11.50 3.40 -2.31
C ARG A 72 -11.42 3.04 -0.83
N THR A 73 -10.33 3.41 -0.16
CA THR A 73 -10.14 3.17 1.26
C THR A 73 -9.41 4.32 1.97
N HIS A 74 -9.82 4.57 3.21
CA HIS A 74 -9.09 5.43 4.15
C HIS A 74 -8.18 4.62 5.10
N LEU A 75 -8.29 3.29 5.07
CA LEU A 75 -7.57 2.38 5.96
C LEU A 75 -6.12 2.22 5.50
N ARG A 76 -5.28 3.17 5.89
CA ARG A 76 -3.84 3.19 5.61
C ARG A 76 -3.05 2.21 6.48
N ASP A 77 -3.66 1.75 7.56
CA ASP A 77 -3.12 0.82 8.55
C ASP A 77 -3.46 -0.65 8.26
N MET A 78 -4.10 -0.94 7.12
CA MET A 78 -4.35 -2.30 6.68
C MET A 78 -3.06 -2.95 6.13
N PRO A 79 -2.62 -4.11 6.66
CA PRO A 79 -1.52 -4.87 6.09
C PRO A 79 -1.94 -5.50 4.75
N ILE A 80 -1.03 -5.50 3.77
CA ILE A 80 -1.23 -6.13 2.47
C ILE A 80 -1.15 -7.64 2.64
N LEU A 81 -2.27 -8.31 2.38
CA LEU A 81 -2.40 -9.77 2.42
C LEU A 81 -2.21 -10.36 1.01
N PRO A 82 -1.84 -11.65 0.88
CA PRO A 82 -1.68 -12.30 -0.42
C PRO A 82 -2.92 -12.20 -1.33
N SER A 83 -4.13 -12.16 -0.76
CA SER A 83 -5.39 -12.00 -1.50
C SER A 83 -5.57 -10.64 -2.19
N PHE A 84 -4.69 -9.66 -1.91
CA PHE A 84 -4.76 -8.29 -2.43
C PHE A 84 -3.94 -8.13 -3.70
N VAL A 85 -3.07 -9.09 -4.01
CA VAL A 85 -2.18 -9.05 -5.17
C VAL A 85 -2.99 -8.96 -6.46
N GLU A 86 -2.49 -8.18 -7.41
CA GLU A 86 -3.13 -7.80 -8.69
C GLU A 86 -4.37 -6.92 -8.60
N LYS A 87 -4.83 -6.55 -7.41
CA LYS A 87 -5.98 -5.65 -7.22
C LYS A 87 -5.50 -4.20 -7.13
N THR A 88 -6.34 -3.28 -7.57
CA THR A 88 -6.05 -1.83 -7.54
C THR A 88 -6.84 -1.14 -6.43
N ILE A 89 -6.14 -0.65 -5.42
CA ILE A 89 -6.75 0.01 -4.26
C ILE A 89 -6.46 1.50 -4.36
N ALA A 90 -7.47 2.34 -4.22
CA ALA A 90 -7.30 3.77 -4.14
C ALA A 90 -7.18 4.20 -2.67
N VAL A 91 -5.96 4.57 -2.26
CA VAL A 91 -5.62 4.92 -0.87
C VAL A 91 -5.72 6.42 -0.68
N TYR A 92 -6.45 6.85 0.36
CA TYR A 92 -6.56 8.27 0.69
C TYR A 92 -5.23 8.83 1.24
N ASN A 93 -4.74 9.93 0.68
CA ASN A 93 -3.50 10.60 1.11
C ASN A 93 -3.73 11.78 2.08
N GLY A 94 -4.98 12.18 2.31
CA GLY A 94 -5.34 13.39 3.08
C GLY A 94 -6.09 14.43 2.26
N GLN A 95 -6.01 14.36 0.93
CA GLN A 95 -6.66 15.28 -0.02
C GLN A 95 -7.37 14.52 -1.17
N SER A 96 -6.71 13.53 -1.74
CA SER A 96 -7.18 12.74 -2.89
C SER A 96 -7.03 11.24 -2.62
N PHE A 97 -7.70 10.44 -3.46
CA PHE A 97 -7.52 8.99 -3.49
C PHE A 97 -6.56 8.62 -4.62
N GLU A 98 -5.40 8.12 -4.24
CA GLU A 98 -4.35 7.74 -5.20
C GLU A 98 -4.41 6.23 -5.47
N ARG A 99 -4.34 5.84 -6.74
CA ARG A 99 -4.45 4.45 -7.16
C ARG A 99 -3.13 3.71 -6.93
N VAL A 100 -3.21 2.57 -6.26
CA VAL A 100 -2.09 1.66 -6.03
C VAL A 100 -2.47 0.29 -6.58
N ARG A 101 -1.78 -0.15 -7.63
CA ARG A 101 -1.85 -1.54 -8.08
C ARG A 101 -0.93 -2.37 -7.20
N ILE A 102 -1.49 -3.37 -6.51
CA ILE A 102 -0.73 -4.18 -5.57
C ILE A 102 0.09 -5.23 -6.32
N GLU A 103 1.40 -5.16 -6.17
CA GLU A 103 2.34 -6.13 -6.71
C GLU A 103 2.69 -7.19 -5.63
N PRO A 104 3.13 -8.40 -6.02
CA PRO A 104 3.48 -9.45 -5.06
C PRO A 104 4.56 -9.03 -4.06
N GLU A 105 5.49 -8.16 -4.47
CA GLU A 105 6.58 -7.66 -3.63
C GLU A 105 6.10 -6.79 -2.46
N MET A 106 4.87 -6.30 -2.53
CA MET A 106 4.25 -5.45 -1.51
C MET A 106 3.67 -6.25 -0.34
N ILE A 107 3.67 -7.59 -0.39
CA ILE A 107 3.17 -8.44 0.70
C ILE A 107 3.92 -8.15 2.00
N GLY A 108 3.18 -7.95 3.08
CA GLY A 108 3.74 -7.66 4.41
C GLY A 108 4.06 -6.19 4.67
N HIS A 109 3.77 -5.29 3.73
CA HIS A 109 3.75 -3.84 3.95
C HIS A 109 2.35 -3.35 4.33
N TYR A 110 2.24 -2.11 4.81
CA TYR A 110 0.94 -1.45 5.01
C TYR A 110 0.55 -0.63 3.78
N LEU A 111 -0.76 -0.53 3.47
CA LEU A 111 -1.25 0.26 2.33
C LEU A 111 -0.78 1.73 2.37
N GLY A 112 -0.68 2.30 3.58
CA GLY A 112 -0.21 3.66 3.77
C GLY A 112 1.26 3.91 3.46
N GLU A 113 2.08 2.87 3.28
CA GLU A 113 3.51 3.03 2.93
C GLU A 113 3.70 3.41 1.45
N PHE A 114 2.75 3.05 0.59
CA PHE A 114 2.86 3.25 -0.86
C PHE A 114 2.40 4.63 -1.33
N GLN A 115 1.80 5.44 -0.47
CA GLN A 115 1.32 6.77 -0.82
C GLN A 115 1.73 7.78 0.25
N LEU A 116 2.51 8.79 -0.13
CA LEU A 116 2.92 9.84 0.80
C LEU A 116 1.75 10.76 1.14
N THR A 117 1.65 11.17 2.41
CA THR A 117 0.62 12.13 2.88
C THR A 117 1.04 13.59 2.71
N ARG A 118 2.29 13.82 2.27
CA ARG A 118 2.88 15.14 2.11
C ARG A 118 3.56 15.23 0.77
N THR A 119 3.58 16.42 0.22
CA THR A 119 4.40 16.74 -0.95
C THR A 119 5.87 16.82 -0.54
N SER A 120 6.76 16.33 -1.42
CA SER A 120 8.20 16.59 -1.28
C SER A 120 8.45 18.09 -1.38
N VAL A 121 9.19 18.64 -0.42
CA VAL A 121 9.61 20.04 -0.47
C VAL A 121 10.91 20.11 -1.23
N GLU A 122 10.91 20.83 -2.35
CA GLU A 122 12.14 21.20 -3.04
C GLU A 122 12.60 22.57 -2.54
N HIS A 123 13.85 22.64 -2.08
CA HIS A 123 14.43 23.90 -1.64
C HIS A 123 14.86 24.71 -2.86
N GLY A 124 14.05 25.71 -3.23
CA GLY A 124 14.41 26.72 -4.20
C GLY A 124 15.17 27.89 -3.58
N GLN A 125 15.59 28.84 -4.43
CA GLN A 125 16.05 30.14 -3.96
C GLN A 125 14.94 30.81 -3.14
N ALA A 126 15.29 31.39 -2.00
CA ALA A 126 14.33 32.06 -1.14
C ALA A 126 13.67 33.22 -1.90
N GLY A 127 12.41 33.05 -2.29
CA GLY A 127 11.60 34.12 -2.86
C GLY A 127 11.39 35.25 -1.84
N ILE A 128 11.20 36.48 -2.33
CA ILE A 128 10.84 37.63 -1.49
C ILE A 128 9.49 37.31 -0.83
N GLY A 129 9.46 37.24 0.51
CA GLY A 129 8.27 36.88 1.30
C GLY A 129 8.28 35.45 1.87
N ALA A 130 9.20 34.58 1.43
CA ALA A 130 9.28 33.19 1.87
C ALA A 130 9.95 33.02 3.25
N THR A 131 10.95 33.86 3.57
CA THR A 131 11.59 33.86 4.89
C THR A 131 10.85 34.81 5.84
N ARG A 132 10.81 34.49 7.14
CA ARG A 132 10.12 35.32 8.16
C ARG A 132 10.62 36.77 8.18
N SER A 133 11.89 37.00 7.81
CA SER A 133 12.52 38.33 7.67
C SER A 133 12.09 39.10 6.41
N SER A 134 11.70 38.40 5.34
CA SER A 134 11.27 39.00 4.07
C SER A 134 9.78 39.30 3.97
N LYS A 135 8.99 38.96 5.01
CA LYS A 135 7.52 39.18 5.03
C LYS A 135 7.12 40.66 5.09
N PHE A 136 8.01 41.54 5.54
CA PHE A 136 7.74 42.97 5.63
C PHE A 136 8.68 43.73 4.70
N VAL A 137 8.19 44.06 3.51
CA VAL A 137 8.82 45.02 2.61
C VAL A 137 7.98 46.30 2.68
N PRO A 138 8.50 47.40 3.22
CA PRO A 138 7.77 48.67 3.23
C PRO A 138 7.55 49.13 1.79
N LEU A 139 6.29 49.20 1.37
CA LEU A 139 5.92 49.87 0.12
C LEU A 139 6.03 51.38 0.37
N LYS A 140 6.76 52.07 -0.50
CA LYS A 140 6.96 53.52 -0.46
C LYS A 140 5.82 54.24 -1.16
#